data_AF-A0A1F1KUT9-F1
#
_entry.id   AF-A0A1F1KUT9-F1
#
_cell.length_a   1.000
_cell.length_b   1.000
_cell.length_c   1.000
_cell.angle_alpha   90.00
_cell.angle_beta   90.00
_cell.angle_gamma   90.00
#
_symmetry.space_group_name_H-M   'P 1'
#
loop_
_entity.id
_entity.type
_entity.pdbx_description
1 polymer ?
#
loop_
_entity_poly.entity_id
_entity_poly.type
_entity_poly.pdbx_seq_one_letter_code
_entity_poly.pdbx_strand_id
1 'polypeptide(L)'
;MKKYPDMQEKYGYDEDELEEFMPSVSDIDGFKNMLNPKRIYILNVESEGIAYVGFHFMCSWDEEHDFGVMMHKERIVKMGGSDSAFLSWIAEEDKSNC
;
A
#
# COMPACT_ATOMS: atom_id res chain seq x y z
N MET A 1 8.92 -6.70 7.68
CA MET A 1 9.16 -5.28 8.03
C MET A 1 10.27 -4.58 7.24
N LYS A 2 11.00 -5.23 6.30
CA LYS A 2 12.11 -4.58 5.59
C LYS A 2 11.74 -3.34 4.76
N LYS A 3 10.49 -3.22 4.30
CA LYS A 3 10.06 -2.15 3.39
C LYS A 3 9.66 -0.84 4.05
N TYR A 4 9.27 -0.86 5.31
CA TYR A 4 8.82 0.34 6.00
C TYR A 4 9.98 1.33 6.28
N PRO A 5 11.17 0.88 6.70
CA PRO A 5 12.34 1.77 6.77
C PRO A 5 12.72 2.40 5.42
N ASP A 6 12.68 1.62 4.33
CA ASP A 6 12.89 2.17 2.97
C ASP A 6 11.89 3.30 2.65
N MET A 7 10.65 3.20 3.14
CA MET A 7 9.64 4.24 2.95
C MET A 7 9.93 5.47 3.82
N GLN A 8 10.28 5.28 5.10
CA GLN A 8 10.66 6.40 5.99
C GLN A 8 11.79 7.23 5.38
N GLU A 9 12.84 6.57 4.86
CA GLU A 9 13.95 7.25 4.19
C GLU A 9 13.49 8.03 2.94
N LYS A 10 12.55 7.47 2.16
CA LYS A 10 12.03 8.12 0.96
C LYS A 10 11.15 9.34 1.27
N TYR A 11 10.36 9.30 2.33
CA TYR A 11 9.55 10.44 2.78
C TYR A 11 10.44 11.57 3.31
N GLY A 12 11.58 11.23 3.92
CA GLY A 12 12.62 12.20 4.27
C GLY A 12 12.23 13.16 5.39
N TYR A 13 11.29 12.73 6.25
CA TYR A 13 10.90 13.44 7.46
C TYR A 13 12.06 13.59 8.44
N ASP A 14 12.05 14.69 9.18
CA ASP A 14 12.96 14.86 10.31
C ASP A 14 12.57 13.96 11.51
N GLU A 15 13.35 14.01 12.59
CA GLU A 15 13.13 13.13 13.75
C GLU A 15 11.78 13.37 14.43
N ASP A 16 11.33 14.63 14.53
CA ASP A 16 10.08 15.00 15.17
C ASP A 16 8.89 14.55 14.28
N GLU A 17 8.99 14.79 12.97
CA GLU A 17 8.00 14.35 11.98
C GLU A 17 7.91 12.82 11.87
N LEU A 18 9.03 12.10 11.97
CA LEU A 18 9.03 10.64 12.00
C LEU A 18 8.32 10.12 13.26
N GLU A 19 8.58 10.69 14.43
CA GLU A 19 7.91 10.27 15.66
C GLU A 19 6.39 10.50 15.59
N GLU A 20 5.96 11.61 14.98
CA GLU A 20 4.54 11.96 14.84
C GLU A 20 3.81 11.13 13.78
N PHE A 21 4.36 11.03 12.57
CA PHE A 21 3.64 10.52 11.40
C PHE A 21 4.06 9.12 10.95
N MET A 22 5.34 8.76 11.11
CA MET A 22 5.91 7.48 10.68
C MET A 22 6.80 6.84 11.76
N PRO A 23 6.29 6.59 12.98
CA PRO A 23 7.12 6.06 14.05
C PRO A 23 7.67 4.67 13.68
N SER A 24 8.89 4.39 14.14
CA SER A 24 9.48 3.06 13.94
C SER A 24 8.62 1.98 14.61
N VAL A 25 8.34 0.89 13.88
CA VAL A 25 7.52 -0.22 14.37
C VAL A 25 8.31 -1.53 14.40
N SER A 26 8.17 -2.27 15.50
CA SER A 26 8.86 -3.54 15.72
C SER A 26 8.06 -4.77 15.31
N ASP A 27 6.74 -4.63 15.13
CA ASP A 27 5.83 -5.69 14.71
C ASP A 27 4.61 -5.15 13.94
N ILE A 28 3.73 -6.06 13.50
CA ILE A 28 2.53 -5.72 12.74
C ILE A 28 1.51 -4.92 13.57
N ASP A 29 1.50 -5.09 14.89
CA ASP A 29 0.55 -4.42 15.77
C ASP A 29 0.87 -2.92 15.88
N GLY A 30 2.14 -2.54 15.68
CA GLY A 30 2.55 -1.14 15.58
C GLY A 30 1.83 -0.35 14.48
N PHE A 31 1.36 -1.02 13.42
CA PHE A 31 0.62 -0.35 12.33
C PHE A 31 -0.84 -0.08 12.64
N LYS A 32 -1.43 -0.69 13.69
CA LYS A 32 -2.87 -0.60 13.96
C LYS A 32 -3.38 0.83 14.14
N ASN A 33 -2.52 1.71 14.66
CA ASN A 33 -2.87 3.11 14.90
C ASN A 33 -2.51 4.02 13.71
N MET A 34 -1.72 3.53 12.76
CA MET A 34 -1.25 4.31 11.61
C MET A 34 -1.99 3.97 10.31
N LEU A 35 -2.47 2.74 10.16
CA LEU A 35 -3.15 2.26 8.96
C LEU A 35 -4.60 1.90 9.26
N ASN A 36 -5.52 2.63 8.65
CA ASN A 36 -6.95 2.41 8.81
C ASN A 36 -7.58 1.98 7.47
N PRO A 37 -8.25 0.82 7.39
CA PRO A 37 -8.92 0.40 6.16
C PRO A 37 -9.93 1.44 5.68
N LYS A 38 -9.87 1.81 4.39
CA LYS A 38 -10.76 2.79 3.76
C LYS A 38 -11.67 2.14 2.73
N ARG A 39 -11.10 1.42 1.76
CA ARG A 39 -11.83 0.77 0.66
C ARG A 39 -11.13 -0.50 0.19
N ILE A 40 -11.92 -1.42 -0.35
CA ILE A 40 -11.44 -2.58 -1.10
C ILE A 40 -11.93 -2.44 -2.54
N TYR A 41 -11.02 -2.59 -3.49
CA TYR A 41 -11.30 -2.55 -4.92
C TYR A 41 -11.21 -3.97 -5.48
N ILE A 42 -12.25 -4.43 -6.16
CA ILE A 42 -12.20 -5.64 -7.00
C ILE A 42 -12.09 -5.16 -8.43
N LEU A 43 -10.96 -5.41 -9.07
CA LEU A 43 -10.69 -4.88 -10.41
C LEU A 43 -11.37 -5.74 -11.47
N ASN A 44 -11.82 -5.09 -12.55
CA ASN A 44 -12.27 -5.78 -13.76
C ASN A 44 -11.09 -6.19 -14.65
N VAL A 45 -10.06 -6.76 -14.02
CA VAL A 45 -8.88 -7.34 -14.65
C VAL A 45 -8.61 -8.63 -13.90
N GLU A 46 -8.47 -9.73 -14.63
CA GLU A 46 -8.22 -11.06 -14.07
C GLU A 46 -7.00 -11.71 -14.71
N SER A 47 -6.36 -12.58 -13.95
CA SER A 47 -5.40 -13.56 -14.47
C SER A 47 -5.72 -14.92 -13.87
N GLU A 48 -5.74 -15.95 -14.71
CA GLU A 48 -6.12 -17.33 -14.35
C GLU A 48 -7.50 -17.44 -13.69
N GLY A 49 -8.46 -16.63 -14.13
CA GLY A 49 -9.83 -16.61 -13.60
C GLY A 49 -9.97 -15.92 -12.24
N ILE A 50 -8.92 -15.25 -11.76
CA ILE A 50 -8.92 -14.57 -10.45
C ILE A 50 -8.65 -13.08 -10.66
N ALA A 51 -9.54 -12.25 -10.13
CA ALA A 51 -9.43 -10.79 -10.19
C ALA A 51 -8.30 -10.25 -9.31
N TYR A 52 -7.72 -9.12 -9.72
CA TYR A 52 -6.83 -8.34 -8.86
C TYR A 52 -7.65 -7.63 -7.77
N VAL A 53 -7.10 -7.56 -6.56
CA VAL A 53 -7.75 -6.92 -5.41
C VAL A 53 -6.86 -5.80 -4.88
N GLY A 54 -7.43 -4.61 -4.76
CA GLY A 54 -6.81 -3.44 -4.18
C GLY A 54 -7.27 -3.18 -2.76
N PHE A 55 -6.33 -2.88 -1.87
CA PHE A 55 -6.58 -2.45 -0.50
C PHE A 55 -6.12 -1.01 -0.35
N HIS A 56 -7.05 -0.14 0.04
CA HIS A 56 -6.80 1.28 0.27
C HIS A 56 -6.95 1.57 1.76
N PHE A 57 -5.90 2.14 2.34
CA PHE A 57 -5.80 2.52 3.75
C PHE A 57 -5.61 4.03 3.86
N MET A 58 -6.28 4.65 4.83
CA MET A 58 -5.80 5.92 5.36
C MET A 58 -4.51 5.67 6.13
N CYS A 59 -3.52 6.54 5.98
CA CYS A 59 -2.24 6.44 6.66
C CYS A 59 -1.85 7.74 7.35
N SER A 60 -1.23 7.65 8.53
CA SER A 60 -0.78 8.82 9.30
C SER A 60 0.25 9.68 8.58
N TRP A 61 1.01 9.11 7.64
CA TRP A 61 2.12 9.78 6.97
C TRP A 61 1.79 10.43 5.63
N ASP A 62 0.54 10.31 5.18
CA ASP A 62 0.11 10.91 3.92
C ASP A 62 -1.42 11.03 3.91
N GLU A 63 -1.94 11.98 4.69
CA GLU A 63 -3.39 12.17 4.82
C GLU A 63 -4.07 12.60 3.50
N GLU A 64 -3.31 13.20 2.57
CA GLU A 64 -3.82 13.63 1.27
C GLU A 64 -3.89 12.47 0.27
N HIS A 65 -2.84 11.65 0.16
CA HIS A 65 -2.72 10.64 -0.88
C HIS A 65 -3.05 9.22 -0.42
N ASP A 66 -3.13 8.99 0.89
CA ASP A 66 -3.40 7.68 1.51
C ASP A 66 -2.41 6.58 1.05
N PHE A 67 -2.57 5.35 1.53
CA PHE A 67 -1.75 4.19 1.15
C PHE A 67 -2.56 3.15 0.37
N GLY A 68 -1.99 2.63 -0.72
CA GLY A 68 -2.60 1.64 -1.60
C GLY A 68 -1.72 0.40 -1.81
N VAL A 69 -2.36 -0.77 -1.78
CA VAL A 69 -1.72 -2.06 -2.08
C VAL A 69 -2.59 -2.84 -3.06
N MET A 70 -2.03 -3.23 -4.21
CA MET A 70 -2.66 -4.18 -5.12
C MET A 70 -2.08 -5.57 -4.93
N MET A 71 -2.95 -6.57 -4.89
CA MET A 71 -2.62 -7.97 -4.76
C MET A 71 -3.27 -8.80 -5.86
N HIS A 72 -2.60 -9.90 -6.21
CA HIS A 72 -3.18 -10.99 -6.98
C HIS A 72 -2.87 -12.30 -6.26
N LYS A 73 -3.91 -13.03 -5.85
CA LYS A 73 -3.81 -14.18 -4.93
C LYS A 73 -3.06 -13.78 -3.64
N GLU A 74 -1.89 -14.36 -3.39
CA GLU A 74 -1.06 -14.11 -2.20
C GLU A 74 0.09 -13.12 -2.47
N ARG A 75 0.25 -12.66 -3.72
CA ARG A 75 1.37 -11.81 -4.14
C ARG A 75 0.97 -10.34 -4.11
N ILE A 76 1.87 -9.51 -3.58
CA ILE A 76 1.80 -8.06 -3.75
C ILE A 76 2.26 -7.71 -5.16
N VAL A 77 1.40 -7.04 -5.91
CA VAL A 77 1.67 -6.54 -7.26
C VAL A 77 2.32 -5.16 -7.18
N LYS A 78 1.73 -4.25 -6.39
CA LYS A 78 2.24 -2.90 -6.18
C LYS A 78 1.81 -2.35 -4.83
N MET A 79 2.65 -1.50 -4.24
CA MET A 79 2.35 -0.72 -3.04
C MET A 79 2.85 0.72 -3.24
N GLY A 80 2.14 1.70 -2.67
CA GLY A 80 2.46 3.11 -2.84
C GLY A 80 1.31 3.99 -2.37
N GLY A 81 1.09 5.13 -3.04
CA GLY A 81 -0.11 5.95 -2.83
C GLY A 81 -1.40 5.17 -3.11
N SER A 82 -2.55 5.75 -2.73
CA SER A 82 -3.86 5.07 -2.90
C SER A 82 -4.17 4.65 -4.34
N ASP A 83 -3.63 5.35 -5.33
CA ASP A 83 -3.75 5.05 -6.75
C ASP A 83 -3.26 3.62 -7.10
N SER A 84 -2.27 3.14 -6.35
CA SER A 84 -1.71 1.80 -6.48
C SER A 84 -2.74 0.70 -6.21
N ALA A 85 -3.83 1.00 -5.51
CA ALA A 85 -4.89 0.03 -5.22
C ALA A 85 -5.92 -0.11 -6.36
N PHE A 86 -6.10 0.89 -7.24
CA PHE A 86 -7.26 0.90 -8.14
C PHE A 86 -6.97 1.24 -9.60
N LEU A 87 -5.77 1.69 -9.95
CA LEU A 87 -5.45 1.96 -11.35
C LEU A 87 -5.28 0.64 -12.13
N SER A 88 -6.25 0.33 -13.01
CA SER A 88 -6.29 -0.94 -13.75
C SER A 88 -5.05 -1.23 -14.59
N TRP A 89 -4.34 -0.20 -15.08
CA TRP A 89 -3.13 -0.40 -15.87
C TRP A 89 -2.03 -1.16 -15.11
N ILE A 90 -1.99 -1.05 -13.78
CA ILE A 90 -1.06 -1.81 -12.93
C ILE A 90 -1.38 -3.31 -13.00
N ALA A 91 -2.67 -3.67 -12.96
CA ALA A 91 -3.10 -5.05 -13.09
C ALA A 91 -2.87 -5.60 -14.52
N GLU A 92 -3.12 -4.78 -15.54
CA GLU A 92 -2.89 -5.16 -16.95
C GLU A 92 -1.39 -5.37 -17.24
N GLU A 93 -0.52 -4.51 -16.69
CA GLU A 93 0.93 -4.66 -16.79
C GLU A 93 1.41 -5.94 -16.11
N ASP A 94 0.94 -6.22 -14.89
CA ASP A 94 1.31 -7.44 -14.17
C ASP A 94 0.82 -8.71 -14.88
N LYS A 95 -0.43 -8.69 -15.39
CA LYS A 95 -1.00 -9.79 -16.20
C LYS A 95 -0.16 -10.07 -17.44
N SER A 96 0.34 -9.03 -18.11
CA SER A 96 1.13 -9.17 -19.34
C SER A 96 2.53 -9.72 -19.11
N ASN A 97 3.02 -9.72 -17.86
CA ASN A 97 4.35 -10.17 -17.47
C ASN A 97 4.37 -11.58 -16.83
N CYS A 98 3.21 -12.24 -16.71
CA CYS A 98 3.06 -13.62 -16.24
C CYS A 98 2.78 -14.58 -17.41
#